data_AF-A0A3D5UV94-F1
#
_entry.id   AF-A0A3D5UV94-F1
#
_cell.length_a   1.000
_cell.length_b   1.000
_cell.length_c   1.000
_cell.angle_alpha   90.00
_cell.angle_beta   90.00
_cell.angle_gamma   90.00
#
_symmetry.space_group_name_H-M   'P 1'
#
loop_
_entity.id
_entity.type
_entity.pdbx_description
1 polymer ?
#
loop_
_entity_poly.entity_id
_entity_poly.type
_entity_poly.pdbx_seq_one_letter_code
_entity_poly.pdbx_strand_id
1 'polypeptide(L)'
;MTARLAAGLRSLPDAELIVEPQANEIFLRLPVATLRRLREEVVRFHPWPMPGDDQASRIIRLVRSFQTTPEEVDRFISVVLG
;
A
#
# COMPACT_ATOMS: atom_id res chain seq x y z
N MET A 1 12.97 -6.81 0.04
CA MET A 1 11.96 -6.09 0.85
C MET A 1 10.76 -5.64 0.02
N THR A 2 10.95 -4.86 -1.06
CA THR A 2 9.85 -4.47 -1.97
C THR A 2 9.06 -5.67 -2.51
N ALA A 3 9.74 -6.73 -2.96
CA ALA A 3 9.10 -7.95 -3.45
C ALA A 3 8.26 -8.67 -2.37
N ARG A 4 8.66 -8.62 -1.10
CA ARG A 4 7.91 -9.22 0.02
C ARG A 4 6.64 -8.42 0.31
N LEU A 5 6.74 -7.09 0.31
CA LEU A 5 5.59 -6.21 0.44
C LEU A 5 4.62 -6.39 -0.74
N ALA A 6 5.13 -6.46 -1.97
CA ALA A 6 4.32 -6.74 -3.15
C ALA A 6 3.61 -8.10 -3.08
N ALA A 7 4.31 -9.15 -2.63
CA ALA A 7 3.71 -10.48 -2.44
C ALA A 7 2.60 -10.48 -1.39
N GLY A 8 2.81 -9.83 -0.24
CA GLY A 8 1.77 -9.69 0.79
C GLY A 8 0.58 -8.86 0.33
N LEU A 9 0.82 -7.87 -0.53
CA LEU A 9 -0.27 -7.08 -1.11
C LEU A 9 -1.08 -7.87 -2.14
N ARG A 10 -0.44 -8.72 -2.96
CA ARG A 10 -1.13 -9.59 -3.91
C ARG A 10 -2.03 -10.63 -3.27
N SER A 11 -1.77 -11.02 -2.01
CA SER A 11 -2.64 -11.95 -1.29
C SER A 11 -3.94 -11.32 -0.79
N LEU A 12 -4.12 -10.01 -0.95
CA LEU A 12 -5.33 -9.31 -0.52
C LEU A 12 -6.34 -9.23 -1.68
N PRO A 13 -7.60 -9.60 -1.45
CA PRO A 13 -8.63 -9.56 -2.49
C PRO A 13 -8.93 -8.12 -2.94
N ASP A 14 -8.76 -7.14 -2.04
CA ASP A 14 -9.12 -5.75 -2.29
C ASP A 14 -7.90 -4.86 -2.66
N ALA A 15 -6.70 -5.44 -2.81
CA ALA A 15 -5.51 -4.69 -3.21
C ALA A 15 -5.11 -4.99 -4.65
N GLU A 16 -5.00 -3.94 -5.45
CA GLU A 16 -4.55 -4.05 -6.84
C GLU A 16 -3.22 -3.31 -7.00
N LEU A 17 -2.19 -4.02 -7.45
CA LEU A 17 -0.92 -3.41 -7.84
C LEU A 17 -1.06 -2.82 -9.24
N ILE A 18 -0.94 -1.51 -9.36
CA ILE A 18 -1.13 -0.79 -10.63
C ILE A 18 0.05 -1.01 -11.58
N VAL A 19 1.25 -1.16 -11.02
CA VAL A 19 2.47 -1.47 -11.77
C VAL A 19 3.31 -2.48 -11.00
N GLU A 20 4.10 -3.27 -11.74
CA GLU A 20 5.08 -4.17 -11.13
C GLU A 20 6.15 -3.35 -10.39
N PRO A 21 6.39 -3.60 -9.08
CA PRO A 21 7.40 -2.85 -8.34
C PRO A 21 8.81 -3.16 -8.82
N GLN A 22 9.44 -2.24 -9.56
CA GLN A 22 10.80 -2.40 -10.07
C GLN A 22 11.88 -1.81 -9.14
N ALA A 23 11.49 -0.97 -8.17
CA ALA A 23 12.42 -0.23 -7.33
C ALA A 23 11.90 -0.10 -5.87
N ASN A 24 11.93 1.11 -5.33
CA ASN A 24 11.47 1.44 -3.98
C ASN A 24 10.07 2.06 -3.96
N GLU A 25 9.45 2.29 -5.10
CA GLU A 25 8.09 2.82 -5.20
C GLU A 25 7.11 1.69 -5.52
N ILE A 26 5.97 1.70 -4.83
CA ILE A 26 4.86 0.78 -5.05
C ILE A 26 3.60 1.61 -5.23
N PHE A 27 2.85 1.32 -6.29
CA PHE A 27 1.57 1.95 -6.57
C PHE A 27 0.49 0.90 -6.39
N LEU A 28 -0.43 1.16 -5.47
CA LEU A 28 -1.50 0.24 -5.14
C LEU A 28 -2.83 0.96 -5.03
N ARG A 29 -3.89 0.33 -5.51
CA ARG A 29 -5.28 0.71 -5.24
C ARG A 29 -5.75 -0.05 -4.01
N LEU A 30 -6.35 0.67 -3.08
CA LEU A 30 -6.94 0.11 -1.87
C LEU A 30 -8.32 0.74 -1.59
N PRO A 31 -9.19 0.04 -0.85
CA PRO A 31 -10.43 0.62 -0.37
C PRO A 31 -10.17 1.83 0.53
N VAL A 32 -11.01 2.85 0.44
CA VAL A 32 -10.91 4.05 1.28
C VAL A 32 -10.99 3.71 2.77
N ALA A 33 -11.77 2.70 3.15
CA ALA A 33 -11.83 2.21 4.54
C ALA A 33 -10.45 1.73 5.04
N THR A 34 -9.73 0.97 4.23
CA THR A 34 -8.37 0.50 4.54
C THR A 34 -7.37 1.66 4.60
N LEU A 35 -7.47 2.62 3.68
CA LEU A 35 -6.64 3.83 3.71
C LEU A 35 -6.86 4.68 4.97
N ARG A 36 -8.08 4.71 5.50
CA ARG A 36 -8.38 5.38 6.77
C ARG A 36 -7.70 4.69 7.95
N ARG A 37 -7.81 3.36 8.06
CA ARG A 37 -7.12 2.55 9.08
C ARG A 37 -5.60 2.77 9.04
N LEU A 38 -5.02 2.77 7.84
CA LEU A 38 -3.59 3.03 7.66
C LEU A 38 -3.15 4.42 8.16
N ARG A 39 -3.98 5.46 7.96
CA ARG A 39 -3.69 6.81 8.45
C ARG A 39 -3.76 6.92 9.97
N GLU A 40 -4.66 6.18 10.61
CA GLU A 40 -4.78 6.12 12.07
C GLU A 40 -3.54 5.46 12.71
N GLU A 41 -2.94 4.48 12.02
CA GLU A 41 -1.73 3.74 12.43
C GLU A 41 -0.40 4.48 12.13
N VAL A 42 -0.44 5.77 11.79
CA VAL A 42 0.75 6.63 11.52
C VAL A 42 1.53 6.22 10.26
N VAL A 43 0.96 5.36 9.40
CA VAL A 43 1.58 5.01 8.12
C VAL A 43 1.48 6.21 7.18
N ARG A 44 2.62 6.71 6.71
CA ARG A 44 2.66 7.79 5.72
C ARG A 44 2.68 7.21 4.31
N PHE A 45 1.72 7.64 3.51
CA PHE A 45 1.64 7.34 2.08
C PHE A 45 1.17 8.57 1.33
N HIS A 46 1.51 8.64 0.04
CA HIS A 46 1.10 9.76 -0.81
C HIS A 46 -0.10 9.35 -1.66
N PRO A 47 -1.17 10.16 -1.73
CA PRO A 47 -2.23 9.93 -2.70
C PRO A 47 -1.66 10.05 -4.12
N TRP A 48 -2.11 9.19 -5.03
CA TRP A 48 -1.70 9.20 -6.43
C TRP A 48 -2.96 9.08 -7.32
N PRO A 49 -3.72 10.17 -7.49
CA PRO A 49 -5.00 10.13 -8.18
C PRO A 49 -4.81 9.75 -9.65
N MET A 50 -5.54 8.74 -10.10
CA MET A 50 -5.52 8.23 -11.48
C MET A 50 -6.96 8.05 -12.00
N PRO A 51 -7.16 7.99 -13.33
CA PRO A 51 -8.46 7.66 -13.90
C PRO A 51 -9.00 6.34 -13.33
N GLY A 52 -10.26 6.34 -12.90
CA GLY A 52 -10.91 5.19 -12.25
C GLY A 52 -10.86 5.20 -10.72
N ASP A 53 -10.23 6.19 -10.08
CA ASP A 53 -10.39 6.42 -8.64
C ASP A 53 -11.81 6.88 -8.31
N ASP A 54 -12.44 6.25 -7.31
CA ASP A 54 -13.81 6.54 -6.90
C ASP A 54 -13.92 6.76 -5.38
N GLN A 55 -15.16 6.80 -4.86
CA GLN A 55 -15.36 6.94 -3.41
C GLN A 55 -15.04 5.66 -2.64
N ALA A 56 -14.98 4.50 -3.30
CA ALA A 56 -14.74 3.22 -2.68
C ALA A 56 -13.25 2.88 -2.64
N SER A 57 -12.47 3.27 -3.66
CA SER A 57 -11.08 2.91 -3.86
C SER A 57 -10.24 4.08 -4.38
N ARG A 58 -8.99 4.18 -3.90
CA ARG A 58 -8.02 5.20 -4.32
C ARG A 58 -6.67 4.58 -4.54
N ILE A 59 -5.92 5.12 -5.50
CA ILE A 59 -4.52 4.74 -5.70
C ILE A 59 -3.63 5.57 -4.77
N ILE A 60 -2.68 4.88 -4.14
CA ILE A 60 -1.65 5.47 -3.30
C ILE A 60 -0.27 5.05 -3.79
N ARG A 61 0.71 5.90 -3.52
CA ARG A 61 2.13 5.63 -3.71
C ARG A 61 2.80 5.44 -2.36
N LEU A 62 3.40 4.26 -2.19
CA LEU A 62 4.31 3.94 -1.10
C LEU A 62 5.73 4.13 -1.59
N VAL A 63 6.55 4.82 -0.79
CA VAL A 63 7.98 5.00 -1.07
C VAL A 63 8.75 4.36 0.07
N ARG A 64 9.52 3.33 -0.26
CA ARG A 64 10.38 2.62 0.68
C ARG A 64 11.71 3.37 0.80
N SER A 65 12.09 3.73 2.03
CA SER A 65 13.44 4.23 2.36
C SER A 65 14.41 3.07 2.63
N PHE A 66 15.72 3.30 2.52
CA PHE A 66 16.75 2.34 2.94
C PHE A 66 16.67 1.98 4.43
N GLN A 67 16.03 2.82 5.23
CA GLN A 67 15.80 2.59 6.65
C GLN A 67 14.53 1.79 6.95
N THR A 68 13.73 1.45 5.94
CA THR A 68 12.48 0.71 6.15
C THR A 68 12.80 -0.70 6.65
N THR A 69 12.30 -1.02 7.83
CA THR A 69 12.53 -2.28 8.53
C THR A 69 11.52 -3.35 8.09
N PRO A 70 11.87 -4.65 8.22
CA PRO A 70 10.91 -5.74 8.03
C PRO A 70 9.66 -5.60 8.91
N GLU A 71 9.82 -5.12 10.14
CA GLU A 71 8.74 -4.98 11.13
C GLU A 71 7.73 -3.90 10.72
N GLU A 72 8.20 -2.80 10.11
CA GLU A 72 7.31 -1.79 9.53
C GLU A 72 6.51 -2.33 8.33
N VAL A 73 7.13 -3.21 7.53
CA VAL A 73 6.46 -3.87 6.40
C VAL A 73 5.40 -4.85 6.90
N ASP A 74 5.73 -5.68 7.89
CA ASP A 74 4.81 -6.65 8.46
C ASP A 74 3.66 -5.94 9.21
N ARG A 75 3.93 -4.84 9.94
CA ARG A 75 2.89 -3.98 10.54
C ARG A 75 1.97 -3.39 9.49
N PHE A 76 2.53 -2.87 8.39
CA PHE A 76 1.73 -2.36 7.28
C PHE A 76 0.81 -3.44 6.73
N ILE A 77 1.34 -4.63 6.42
CA ILE A 77 0.56 -5.76 5.90
C ILE A 77 -0.54 -6.15 6.89
N SER A 78 -0.26 -6.19 8.19
CA SER A 78 -1.26 -6.49 9.22
C SER A 78 -2.44 -5.51 9.23
N VAL A 79 -2.18 -4.21 9.09
CA VAL A 79 -3.25 -3.18 9.06
C VAL A 79 -4.06 -3.26 7.78
N VAL A 80 -3.42 -3.61 6.66
CA VAL A 80 -4.12 -3.81 5.39
C VAL A 80 -5.02 -5.05 5.44
N LEU A 81 -4.55 -6.14 6.08
CA LEU A 81 -5.33 -7.36 6.28
C LEU A 81 -6.57 -7.14 7.17
N GLY A 82 -6.47 -6.24 8.16
CA GLY A 82 -7.56 -5.90 9.06
C GLY A 82 -7.60 -6.77 10.31
#